data_AF-A0A4Z0LGG7-F1
#
_entry.id   AF-A0A4Z0LGG7-F1
#
_cell.length_a   1.000
_cell.length_b   1.000
_cell.length_c   1.000
_cell.angle_alpha   90.00
_cell.angle_beta   90.00
_cell.angle_gamma   90.00
#
_symmetry.space_group_name_H-M   'P 1'
#
loop_
_entity.id
_entity.type
_entity.pdbx_description
1 polymer ?
#
loop_
_entity_poly.entity_id
_entity_poly.type
_entity_poly.pdbx_seq_one_letter_code
_entity_poly.pdbx_strand_id
1 'polypeptide(L)'
;MTITKLAWRDLVPDSESYQEIFAQPHATDENDTLLSDTQPRLQFALEQLIQPWSSSSFMLTKAPEEQEYLTLLSDAVRALQTDAGQLTGGHYDVSGHTVHYRAAQNAQDNFATVTQVVSADWVEAEQLFG
;
A
#
# COMPACT_ATOMS: atom_id res chain seq x y z
N MET A 1 -29.39 17.87 50.20
CA MET A 1 -28.95 17.46 48.85
C MET A 1 -29.29 15.99 48.68
N THR A 2 -30.17 15.68 47.73
CA THR A 2 -30.65 14.32 47.47
C THR A 2 -29.92 13.80 46.24
N ILE A 3 -29.04 12.81 46.41
CA ILE A 3 -28.37 12.14 45.29
C ILE A 3 -29.33 11.09 44.72
N THR A 4 -29.71 11.26 43.46
CA THR A 4 -30.50 10.27 42.71
C THR A 4 -29.53 9.25 42.12
N LYS A 5 -29.52 8.02 42.65
CA LYS A 5 -28.70 6.92 42.13
C LYS A 5 -29.48 6.24 41.00
N LEU A 6 -29.01 6.38 39.76
CA LEU A 6 -29.56 5.67 38.60
C LEU A 6 -29.14 4.19 38.64
N ALA A 7 -30.04 3.30 38.25
CA ALA A 7 -29.72 1.88 38.13
C ALA A 7 -28.94 1.64 36.82
N TRP A 8 -28.12 0.60 36.77
CA TRP A 8 -27.32 0.25 35.57
C TRP A 8 -28.13 0.16 34.27
N ARG A 9 -29.40 -0.28 34.38
CA ARG A 9 -30.33 -0.37 33.25
C ARG A 9 -30.70 1.00 32.66
N ASP A 10 -30.60 2.07 33.45
CA ASP A 10 -30.90 3.44 33.03
C ASP A 10 -29.67 4.13 32.41
N LEU A 11 -28.52 3.45 32.35
CA LEU A 11 -27.28 3.92 31.73
C LEU A 11 -27.05 3.32 30.33
N VAL A 12 -27.96 2.49 29.85
CA VAL A 12 -27.85 1.91 28.51
C VAL A 12 -28.28 2.97 27.49
N PRO A 13 -27.44 3.30 26.49
CA PRO A 13 -27.83 4.25 25.45
C PRO A 13 -29.07 3.73 24.70
N ASP A 14 -30.04 4.61 24.48
CA ASP A 14 -31.23 4.29 23.69
C ASP A 14 -30.82 4.02 22.25
N SER A 15 -30.78 2.74 21.90
CA SER A 15 -30.41 2.26 20.58
C SER A 15 -31.63 1.87 19.74
N GLU A 16 -32.88 2.03 20.22
CA GLU A 16 -34.07 1.61 19.46
C GLU A 16 -34.14 2.32 18.11
N SER A 17 -33.85 3.62 18.08
CA SER A 17 -33.84 4.44 16.86
C SER A 17 -32.73 4.07 15.86
N TYR A 18 -31.72 3.30 16.30
CA TYR A 18 -30.58 2.90 15.48
C TYR A 18 -30.62 1.43 15.09
N GLN A 19 -31.55 0.63 15.64
CA GLN A 19 -31.64 -0.80 15.33
C GLN A 19 -31.88 -1.06 13.85
N GLU A 20 -32.69 -0.23 13.19
CA GLU A 20 -32.91 -0.34 11.74
C GLU A 20 -31.65 -0.09 10.92
N ILE A 21 -30.72 0.74 11.40
CA ILE A 21 -29.44 1.04 10.71
C ILE A 21 -28.50 -0.17 10.82
N PHE A 22 -28.40 -0.77 12.01
CA PHE A 22 -27.57 -1.96 12.24
C PHE A 22 -28.15 -3.24 11.65
N ALA A 23 -29.45 -3.30 11.42
CA ALA A 23 -30.13 -4.44 10.79
C ALA A 23 -30.07 -4.42 9.25
N GLN A 24 -29.55 -3.35 8.63
CA GLN A 24 -29.40 -3.29 7.17
C GLN A 24 -28.32 -4.28 6.72
N PRO A 25 -28.60 -5.12 5.71
CA PRO A 25 -27.61 -6.06 5.18
C PRO A 25 -26.36 -5.34 4.64
N HIS A 26 -26.49 -4.08 4.24
CA HIS A 26 -25.42 -3.22 3.72
C HIS A 26 -24.39 -2.77 4.77
N ALA A 27 -24.65 -2.96 6.07
CA ALA A 27 -23.65 -2.71 7.11
C ALA A 27 -22.52 -3.76 7.12
N THR A 28 -22.75 -4.90 6.43
CA THR A 28 -21.82 -6.04 6.32
C THR A 28 -21.38 -6.29 4.88
N ASP A 29 -21.87 -5.49 3.92
CA ASP A 29 -21.13 -5.36 2.68
C ASP A 29 -19.80 -4.75 3.15
N GLU A 30 -18.73 -5.55 3.13
CA GLU A 30 -17.38 -5.02 3.08
C GLU A 30 -17.37 -4.12 1.84
N ASN A 31 -17.83 -2.88 2.00
CA ASN A 31 -17.47 -1.80 1.13
C ASN A 31 -15.97 -1.74 1.35
N ASP A 32 -15.25 -2.48 0.52
CA ASP A 32 -13.93 -2.11 0.01
C ASP A 32 -14.06 -0.64 -0.30
N THR A 33 -13.78 0.19 0.72
CA THR A 33 -13.95 1.61 0.60
C THR A 33 -12.77 1.97 -0.25
N LEU A 34 -12.99 2.03 -1.56
CA LEU A 34 -11.91 2.07 -2.52
C LEU A 34 -11.02 3.25 -2.14
N LEU A 35 -9.71 3.07 -2.24
CA LEU A 35 -8.75 4.13 -1.95
C LEU A 35 -9.06 5.40 -2.77
N SER A 36 -9.64 5.22 -3.96
CA SER A 36 -10.16 6.29 -4.82
C SER A 36 -11.25 7.14 -4.17
N ASP A 37 -12.10 6.54 -3.35
CA ASP A 37 -13.29 7.19 -2.78
C ASP A 37 -12.93 7.96 -1.51
N THR A 38 -12.03 7.41 -0.71
CA THR A 38 -11.59 8.03 0.56
C THR A 38 -10.38 8.95 0.39
N GLN A 39 -9.43 8.60 -0.48
CA GLN A 39 -8.15 9.28 -0.67
C GLN A 39 -7.81 9.45 -2.17
N PRO A 40 -8.64 10.16 -2.97
CA PRO A 40 -8.45 10.29 -4.42
C PRO A 40 -7.10 10.91 -4.81
N ARG A 41 -6.55 11.80 -3.98
CA ARG A 41 -5.22 12.41 -4.20
C ARG A 41 -4.09 11.40 -4.05
N LEU A 42 -4.20 10.51 -3.07
CA LEU A 42 -3.23 9.44 -2.86
C LEU A 42 -3.29 8.45 -4.03
N GLN A 43 -4.49 8.01 -4.40
CA GLN A 43 -4.71 7.14 -5.54
C GLN A 43 -4.06 7.71 -6.82
N PHE A 44 -4.33 8.97 -7.15
CA PHE A 44 -3.72 9.63 -8.30
C PHE A 44 -2.18 9.66 -8.22
N ALA A 45 -1.62 9.93 -7.05
CA ALA A 45 -0.16 9.95 -6.87
C ALA A 45 0.47 8.56 -7.05
N LEU A 46 -0.19 7.49 -6.57
CA LEU A 46 0.26 6.11 -6.79
C LEU A 46 0.20 5.73 -8.28
N GLU A 47 -0.84 6.15 -8.99
CA GLU A 47 -0.95 5.95 -10.44
C GLU A 47 0.19 6.65 -11.20
N GLN A 48 0.57 7.87 -10.78
CA GLN A 48 1.71 8.59 -11.37
C GLN A 48 3.04 7.91 -11.06
N LEU A 49 3.23 7.39 -9.83
CA LEU A 49 4.46 6.71 -9.41
C LEU A 49 4.80 5.50 -10.32
N ILE A 50 3.78 4.78 -10.79
CA ILE A 50 3.95 3.57 -11.60
C ILE A 50 4.17 3.89 -13.09
N GLN A 51 3.96 5.13 -13.53
CA GLN A 51 4.16 5.48 -14.93
C GLN A 51 5.65 5.44 -15.33
N PRO A 52 6.00 4.87 -16.49
CA PRO A 52 7.39 4.81 -16.99
C PRO A 52 8.07 6.18 -17.14
N TRP A 53 7.28 7.24 -17.33
CA TRP A 53 7.75 8.61 -17.52
C TRP A 53 7.40 9.53 -16.36
N SER A 54 7.21 8.96 -15.16
CA SER A 54 7.07 9.76 -13.95
C SER A 54 8.24 10.76 -13.85
N SER A 55 7.94 12.00 -13.47
CA SER A 55 8.95 13.02 -13.21
C SER A 55 9.85 12.67 -12.02
N SER A 56 9.41 11.74 -11.16
CA SER A 56 10.16 11.23 -10.00
C SER A 56 9.91 9.74 -9.81
N SER A 57 10.99 8.96 -9.65
CA SER A 57 10.92 7.55 -9.26
C SER A 57 10.64 7.35 -7.76
N PHE A 58 10.47 8.45 -7.01
CA PHE A 58 10.24 8.42 -5.57
C PHE A 58 8.99 9.23 -5.20
N MET A 59 8.26 8.73 -4.22
CA MET A 59 7.11 9.38 -3.60
C MET A 59 7.28 9.34 -2.08
N LEU A 60 6.99 10.45 -1.40
CA LEU A 60 6.95 10.51 0.06
C LEU A 60 5.50 10.55 0.52
N THR A 61 5.10 9.54 1.29
CA THR A 61 3.80 9.45 1.94
C THR A 61 3.94 9.68 3.44
N LYS A 62 2.92 10.27 4.05
CA LYS A 62 2.81 10.38 5.51
C LYS A 62 1.66 9.51 5.96
N ALA A 63 1.95 8.56 6.85
CA ALA A 63 0.97 7.70 7.48
C ALA A 63 1.31 7.56 8.98
N PRO A 64 0.34 7.15 9.82
CA PRO A 64 0.66 6.57 11.12
C PRO A 64 1.63 5.39 10.97
N GLU A 65 2.47 5.19 11.98
CA GLU A 65 3.46 4.10 12.03
C GLU A 65 2.78 2.78 12.40
N GLU A 66 1.93 2.27 11.50
CA GLU A 66 1.26 0.97 11.64
C GLU A 66 1.40 0.13 10.36
N GLN A 67 1.61 -1.17 10.55
CA GLN A 67 1.93 -2.11 9.47
C GLN A 67 0.78 -2.20 8.45
N GLU A 68 -0.46 -2.07 8.91
CA GLU A 68 -1.68 -2.10 8.12
C GLU A 68 -1.67 -1.04 7.03
N TYR A 69 -1.13 0.16 7.29
CA TYR A 69 -1.01 1.20 6.28
C TYR A 69 0.03 0.84 5.21
N LEU A 70 1.14 0.21 5.59
CA LEU A 70 2.14 -0.27 4.62
C LEU A 70 1.55 -1.37 3.74
N THR A 71 0.82 -2.32 4.31
CA THR A 71 0.13 -3.38 3.57
C THR A 71 -0.93 -2.79 2.62
N LEU A 72 -1.79 -1.89 3.10
CA LEU A 72 -2.80 -1.22 2.30
C LEU A 72 -2.19 -0.48 1.09
N LEU A 73 -1.12 0.28 1.31
CA LEU A 73 -0.41 0.97 0.23
C LEU A 73 0.23 0.00 -0.76
N SER A 74 0.85 -1.08 -0.26
CA SER A 74 1.48 -2.10 -1.10
C SER A 74 0.45 -2.79 -2.00
N ASP A 75 -0.72 -3.12 -1.45
CA ASP A 75 -1.79 -3.77 -2.19
C ASP A 75 -2.42 -2.83 -3.21
N ALA A 76 -2.59 -1.54 -2.88
CA ALA A 76 -3.04 -0.52 -3.82
C ALA A 76 -2.07 -0.36 -5.01
N VAL A 77 -0.77 -0.31 -4.76
CA VAL A 77 0.26 -0.25 -5.82
C VAL A 77 0.27 -1.55 -6.64
N ARG A 78 0.12 -2.71 -6.00
CA ARG A 78 0.09 -4.01 -6.68
C ARG A 78 -1.11 -4.12 -7.62
N ALA A 79 -2.26 -3.58 -7.23
CA ALA A 79 -3.46 -3.54 -8.06
C ALA A 79 -3.29 -2.68 -9.33
N LEU A 80 -2.37 -1.72 -9.31
CA LEU A 80 -2.06 -0.82 -10.43
C LEU A 80 -0.95 -1.37 -11.35
N GLN A 81 -0.22 -2.40 -10.92
CA GLN A 81 0.91 -2.96 -11.67
C GLN A 81 0.42 -3.83 -12.83
N THR A 82 0.82 -3.51 -14.06
CA THR A 82 0.37 -4.21 -15.28
C THR A 82 1.35 -5.26 -15.80
N ASP A 83 2.60 -5.22 -15.35
CA ASP A 83 3.72 -6.04 -15.82
C ASP A 83 4.28 -6.95 -14.71
N ALA A 84 3.49 -7.23 -13.67
CA ALA A 84 3.89 -8.09 -12.56
C ALA A 84 4.43 -9.45 -13.06
N GLY A 85 5.60 -9.84 -12.57
CA GLY A 85 6.28 -11.08 -12.96
C GLY A 85 7.15 -10.98 -14.22
N GLN A 86 7.19 -9.84 -14.91
CA GLN A 86 8.08 -9.63 -16.06
C GLN A 86 9.54 -9.51 -15.61
N LEU A 87 10.46 -10.17 -16.32
CA LEU A 87 11.90 -10.02 -16.08
C LEU A 87 12.34 -8.57 -16.40
N THR A 88 12.97 -7.93 -15.44
CA THR A 88 13.44 -6.54 -15.51
C THR A 88 14.86 -6.40 -14.95
N GLY A 89 15.44 -5.22 -15.14
CA GLY A 89 16.84 -4.95 -14.82
C GLY A 89 17.79 -5.48 -15.90
N GLY A 90 18.98 -5.88 -15.50
CA GLY A 90 20.00 -6.27 -16.46
C GLY A 90 21.26 -6.88 -15.88
N HIS A 91 22.23 -7.03 -16.77
CA HIS A 91 23.55 -7.52 -16.43
C HIS A 91 24.59 -6.46 -16.74
N TYR A 92 25.45 -6.20 -15.75
CA TYR A 92 26.63 -5.37 -15.90
C TYR A 92 27.88 -6.23 -16.05
N ASP A 93 28.55 -6.12 -17.20
CA ASP A 93 29.88 -6.67 -17.42
C ASP A 93 30.92 -5.57 -17.18
N VAL A 94 31.68 -5.70 -16.08
CA VAL A 94 32.73 -4.75 -15.70
C VAL A 94 34.09 -5.36 -16.05
N SER A 95 34.80 -4.76 -16.99
CA SER A 95 36.13 -5.18 -17.44
C SER A 95 37.10 -4.02 -17.35
N GLY A 96 37.84 -3.93 -16.24
CA GLY A 96 38.75 -2.82 -15.95
C GLY A 96 37.99 -1.50 -15.79
N HIS A 97 38.15 -0.59 -16.75
CA HIS A 97 37.47 0.72 -16.76
C HIS A 97 36.23 0.76 -17.67
N THR A 98 35.87 -0.37 -18.28
CA THR A 98 34.72 -0.45 -19.19
C THR A 98 33.57 -1.16 -18.49
N VAL A 99 32.39 -0.54 -18.54
CA VAL A 99 31.14 -1.11 -18.03
C VAL A 99 30.18 -1.28 -19.21
N HIS A 100 29.75 -2.51 -19.47
CA HIS A 100 28.73 -2.82 -20.46
C HIS A 100 27.45 -3.24 -19.76
N TYR A 101 26.33 -2.62 -20.15
CA TYR A 101 25.01 -3.01 -19.69
C TYR A 101 24.27 -3.77 -20.80
N ARG A 102 23.66 -4.91 -20.45
CA ARG A 102 22.71 -5.63 -21.29
C ARG A 102 21.41 -5.86 -20.52
N ALA A 103 20.29 -5.87 -21.24
CA ALA A 103 18.99 -6.23 -20.65
C ALA A 103 19.04 -7.65 -20.08
N ALA A 104 18.27 -7.88 -19.01
CA ALA A 104 18.20 -9.16 -18.34
C ALA A 104 17.72 -10.26 -19.31
N GLN A 105 18.43 -11.38 -19.33
CA GLN A 105 18.06 -12.57 -20.11
C GLN A 105 17.66 -13.73 -19.22
N ASN A 106 18.14 -13.74 -17.97
CA ASN A 106 17.82 -14.73 -16.97
C ASN A 106 17.79 -14.06 -15.58
N ALA A 107 17.10 -14.67 -14.61
CA ALA A 107 16.97 -14.13 -13.25
C ALA A 107 18.25 -14.25 -12.40
N GLN A 108 19.32 -14.88 -12.92
CA GLN A 108 20.62 -14.98 -12.27
C GLN A 108 21.61 -13.91 -12.76
N ASP A 109 21.20 -13.07 -13.72
CA ASP A 109 21.95 -11.88 -14.10
C ASP A 109 22.06 -10.95 -12.88
N ASN A 110 23.21 -10.30 -12.72
CA ASN A 110 23.62 -9.69 -11.44
C ASN A 110 22.72 -8.58 -10.90
N PHE A 111 21.92 -7.93 -11.74
CA PHE A 111 20.89 -6.96 -11.34
C PHE A 111 19.56 -7.24 -12.04
N ALA A 112 19.25 -8.51 -12.26
CA ALA A 112 17.96 -8.93 -12.79
C ALA A 112 16.99 -9.33 -11.68
N THR A 113 15.74 -8.93 -11.84
CA THR A 113 14.64 -9.33 -10.95
C THR A 113 13.36 -9.45 -11.75
N VAL A 114 12.28 -9.86 -11.11
CA VAL A 114 10.93 -9.76 -11.67
C VAL A 114 10.25 -8.51 -11.14
N THR A 115 9.49 -7.84 -12.01
CA THR A 115 8.67 -6.70 -11.62
C THR A 115 7.67 -7.14 -10.55
N GLN A 116 7.74 -6.50 -9.37
CA GLN A 116 6.93 -6.84 -8.21
C GLN A 116 6.86 -5.65 -7.24
N VAL A 117 5.88 -5.68 -6.33
CA VAL A 117 5.77 -4.73 -5.22
C VAL A 117 6.22 -5.41 -3.94
N VAL A 118 7.30 -4.89 -3.35
CA VAL A 118 7.85 -5.35 -2.07
C VAL A 118 7.69 -4.24 -1.04
N SER A 119 7.31 -4.61 0.18
CA SER A 119 7.29 -3.72 1.33
C SER A 119 8.02 -4.34 2.50
N ALA A 120 8.63 -3.48 3.30
CA ALA A 120 9.29 -3.82 4.53
C ALA A 120 9.11 -2.66 5.51
N ASP A 121 8.89 -2.99 6.78
CA ASP A 121 8.76 -2.01 7.87
C ASP A 121 10.08 -1.23 8.07
N TRP A 122 11.20 -1.91 7.86
CA TRP A 122 12.54 -1.35 7.93
C TRP A 122 13.40 -1.87 6.78
N VAL A 123 14.20 -0.98 6.18
CA VAL A 123 15.15 -1.31 5.11
C VAL A 123 16.50 -0.69 5.48
N GLU A 124 17.53 -1.53 5.57
CA GLU A 124 18.90 -1.06 5.75
C GLU A 124 19.44 -0.42 4.47
N ALA A 125 20.43 0.48 4.61
CA ALA A 125 21.05 1.13 3.45
C ALA A 125 21.63 0.13 2.44
N GLU A 126 22.12 -1.01 2.93
CA GLU A 126 22.67 -2.11 2.14
C GLU A 126 21.58 -2.84 1.32
N GLN A 127 20.33 -2.83 1.79
CA GLN A 127 19.20 -3.47 1.15
C GLN A 127 18.53 -2.59 0.08
N LEU A 128 18.79 -1.28 0.10
CA LEU A 128 18.23 -0.32 -0.87
C LEU A 128 18.87 -0.41 -2.25
N PHE A 129 20.09 -0.93 -2.38
CA PHE A 129 20.86 -0.83 -3.62
C PHE A 129 21.25 -2.16 -4.28
N GLY A 130 21.01 -3.30 -3.63
CA GLY A 130 21.37 -4.62 -4.17
C GLY A 130 22.87 -4.91 -4.10
#